data_AF-A0A7X7C2I0-F1
#
_entry.id   AF-A0A7X7C2I0-F1
#
_cell.length_a   1.000
_cell.length_b   1.000
_cell.length_c   1.000
_cell.angle_alpha   90.00
_cell.angle_beta   90.00
_cell.angle_gamma   90.00
#
_symmetry.space_group_name_H-M   'P 1'
#
loop_
_entity.id
_entity.type
_entity.pdbx_description
1 polymer ?
#
loop_
_entity_poly.entity_id
_entity_poly.type
_entity_poly.pdbx_seq_one_letter_code
_entity_poly.pdbx_strand_id
1 'polypeptide(L)'
;MKKSTKFMSLLCLSLALVAFTFTSCDDDEKAEVALKFDKATVEVAVGETSTVTVNNGTSPFTAVSAATDLATVAVDNNKITIKGVKVGTTTITVTDKDKNTGKINVKVIAAEEEEEA
;
A
#
# COMPACT_ATOMS: atom_id res chain seq x y z
N MET A 1 27.99 0.23 4.77
CA MET A 1 28.41 1.21 3.73
C MET A 1 27.42 1.02 2.58
N LYS A 2 26.58 1.96 2.15
CA LYS A 2 26.77 3.38 1.84
C LYS A 2 25.43 4.11 2.02
N LYS A 3 25.44 5.11 2.89
CA LYS A 3 24.40 6.14 3.05
C LYS A 3 24.65 7.18 1.95
N SER A 4 23.63 7.71 1.30
CA SER A 4 23.78 8.91 0.46
C SER A 4 22.59 9.84 0.60
N THR A 5 22.52 10.44 1.78
CA THR A 5 21.94 11.75 2.03
C THR A 5 22.68 12.78 1.16
N LYS A 6 21.95 13.53 0.33
CA LYS A 6 22.41 14.82 -0.20
C LYS A 6 21.32 15.87 -0.01
N PHE A 7 21.31 16.41 1.20
CA PHE A 7 20.73 17.71 1.53
C PHE A 7 21.55 18.77 0.81
N MET A 8 21.01 19.33 -0.27
CA MET A 8 21.62 20.43 -1.00
C MET A 8 21.07 21.75 -0.46
N SER A 9 21.84 22.30 0.47
CA SER A 9 21.88 23.70 0.85
C SER A 9 21.79 24.62 -0.36
N LEU A 10 20.79 25.50 -0.40
CA LEU A 10 20.99 26.82 -1.00
C LEU A 10 20.06 27.86 -0.38
N LEU A 11 20.70 28.66 0.45
CA LEU A 11 20.28 29.95 1.00
C LEU A 11 19.83 30.91 -0.12
N CYS A 12 18.54 31.25 -0.19
CA CYS A 12 18.03 32.43 -0.88
C CYS A 12 17.28 33.31 0.12
N LEU A 13 18.04 34.23 0.70
CA LEU A 13 17.58 35.42 1.42
C LEU A 13 17.21 36.50 0.38
N SER A 14 15.92 36.72 0.10
CA SER A 14 15.48 37.95 -0.57
C SER A 14 13.99 38.23 -0.36
N LEU A 15 13.74 39.08 0.64
CA LEU A 15 12.76 40.17 0.68
C LEU A 15 11.90 40.40 -0.58
N ALA A 16 10.59 40.21 -0.48
CA ALA A 16 9.55 41.14 -0.94
C ALA A 16 8.15 40.59 -0.63
N LEU A 17 7.43 41.30 0.25
CA LEU A 17 5.98 41.19 0.39
C LEU A 17 5.34 41.58 -0.94
N VAL A 18 4.71 40.62 -1.61
CA VAL A 18 3.69 40.88 -2.61
C VAL A 18 2.45 40.11 -2.19
N ALA A 19 1.47 40.84 -1.67
CA ALA A 19 0.12 40.34 -1.47
C ALA A 19 -0.49 40.06 -2.85
N PHE A 20 -0.44 38.80 -3.29
CA PHE A 20 -1.32 38.28 -4.33
C PHE A 20 -2.50 37.60 -3.65
N THR A 21 -3.51 38.40 -3.35
CA THR A 21 -4.87 37.89 -3.16
C THR A 21 -5.46 37.65 -4.54
N PHE A 22 -5.30 36.42 -5.06
CA PHE A 22 -6.28 35.86 -5.97
C PHE A 22 -6.61 34.46 -5.46
N THR A 23 -7.82 34.37 -4.92
CA THR A 23 -8.59 33.16 -4.73
C THR A 23 -8.54 32.31 -6.00
N SER A 24 -7.67 31.33 -6.03
CA SER A 24 -7.89 30.10 -6.77
C SER A 24 -7.96 29.04 -5.68
N CYS A 25 -9.11 29.00 -5.02
CA CYS A 25 -9.61 27.74 -4.52
C CYS A 25 -9.94 26.90 -5.76
N ASP A 26 -8.93 26.35 -6.39
CA ASP A 26 -9.08 25.11 -7.13
C ASP A 26 -9.11 24.03 -6.04
N ASP A 27 -10.31 23.91 -5.45
CA ASP A 27 -10.73 22.78 -4.66
C ASP A 27 -10.96 21.61 -5.64
N ASP A 28 -9.90 21.22 -6.35
CA ASP A 28 -9.82 19.95 -7.06
C ASP A 28 -9.62 18.85 -5.99
N GLU A 29 -10.57 18.71 -5.07
CA GLU A 29 -10.74 17.47 -4.32
C GLU A 29 -11.17 16.41 -5.35
N LYS A 30 -10.19 15.77 -6.01
CA LYS A 30 -10.43 14.47 -6.63
C LYS A 30 -10.99 13.59 -5.52
N ALA A 31 -12.31 13.39 -5.52
CA ALA A 31 -12.97 12.46 -4.61
C ALA A 31 -12.32 11.08 -4.81
N GLU A 32 -11.43 10.70 -3.88
CA GLU A 32 -10.77 9.41 -3.94
C GLU A 32 -11.80 8.35 -3.58
N VAL A 33 -12.14 7.52 -4.56
CA VAL A 33 -13.03 6.38 -4.33
C VAL A 33 -12.22 5.30 -3.64
N ALA A 34 -12.52 4.95 -2.40
CA ALA A 34 -11.83 3.84 -1.74
C ALA A 34 -12.09 2.51 -2.48
N LEU A 35 -11.02 1.74 -2.71
CA LEU A 35 -11.15 0.38 -3.24
C LEU A 35 -11.78 -0.54 -2.19
N LYS A 36 -12.68 -1.41 -2.64
CA LYS A 36 -13.43 -2.40 -1.87
C LYS A 36 -12.91 -3.79 -2.22
N PHE A 37 -12.82 -4.63 -1.20
CA PHE A 37 -12.32 -6.00 -1.31
C PHE A 37 -13.39 -6.97 -0.84
N ASP A 38 -13.32 -8.23 -1.27
CA ASP A 38 -14.13 -9.32 -0.69
C ASP A 38 -13.83 -9.52 0.80
N LYS A 39 -12.59 -9.24 1.22
CA LYS A 39 -12.16 -9.16 2.62
C LYS A 39 -11.10 -8.09 2.83
N ALA A 40 -11.28 -7.28 3.88
CA ALA A 40 -10.34 -6.23 4.25
C ALA A 40 -9.27 -6.70 5.26
N THR A 41 -9.47 -7.86 5.89
CA THR A 41 -8.53 -8.49 6.82
C THR A 41 -8.27 -9.92 6.36
N VAL A 42 -7.00 -10.30 6.35
CA VAL A 42 -6.52 -11.62 5.97
C VAL A 42 -5.69 -12.18 7.12
N GLU A 43 -6.04 -13.38 7.56
CA GLU A 43 -5.16 -14.21 8.38
C GLU A 43 -4.56 -15.28 7.48
N VAL A 44 -3.25 -15.47 7.55
CA VAL A 44 -2.51 -16.45 6.73
C VAL A 44 -1.37 -17.06 7.54
N ALA A 45 -1.17 -18.35 7.44
CA ALA A 45 -0.04 -19.01 8.09
C ALA A 45 1.29 -18.70 7.36
N VAL A 46 2.42 -18.80 8.07
CA VAL A 46 3.75 -18.77 7.43
C VAL A 46 3.83 -19.86 6.36
N GLY A 47 4.31 -19.51 5.17
CA GLY A 47 4.42 -20.45 4.05
C GLY A 47 3.16 -20.48 3.16
N GLU A 48 1.98 -20.29 3.74
CA GLU A 48 0.70 -20.36 3.06
C GLU A 48 0.35 -19.10 2.26
N THR A 49 -0.69 -19.23 1.42
CA THR A 49 -1.21 -18.13 0.61
C THR A 49 -2.71 -17.91 0.83
N SER A 50 -3.15 -16.66 0.67
CA SER A 50 -4.57 -16.30 0.62
C SER A 50 -4.79 -15.32 -0.52
N THR A 51 -5.93 -15.44 -1.22
CA THR A 51 -6.30 -14.54 -2.32
C THR A 51 -7.42 -13.60 -1.88
N VAL A 52 -7.29 -12.31 -2.23
CA VAL A 52 -8.28 -11.24 -2.04
C VAL A 52 -8.69 -10.73 -3.42
N THR A 53 -9.98 -10.46 -3.63
CA THR A 53 -10.51 -9.93 -4.90
C THR A 53 -10.87 -8.46 -4.75
N VAL A 54 -10.45 -7.62 -5.70
CA VAL A 54 -10.87 -6.22 -5.79
C VAL A 54 -12.24 -6.13 -6.48
N ASN A 55 -13.22 -5.52 -5.82
CA ASN A 55 -14.63 -5.48 -6.24
C ASN A 55 -15.04 -4.19 -6.98
N ASN A 56 -14.18 -3.17 -7.01
CA ASN A 56 -14.37 -1.92 -7.75
C ASN A 56 -13.03 -1.31 -8.19
N GLY A 57 -13.09 -0.19 -8.92
CA GLY A 57 -11.90 0.47 -9.47
C GLY A 57 -11.54 -0.03 -10.86
N THR A 58 -10.47 0.53 -11.41
CA THR A 58 -10.11 0.34 -12.82
C THR A 58 -8.75 -0.33 -12.97
N SER A 59 -8.68 -1.42 -13.74
CA SER A 59 -7.42 -2.11 -14.02
C SER A 59 -6.46 -1.26 -14.88
N PRO A 60 -5.13 -1.50 -14.81
CA PRO A 60 -4.44 -2.48 -13.98
C PRO A 60 -4.39 -2.09 -12.50
N PHE A 61 -4.32 -3.10 -11.64
CA PHE A 61 -4.09 -2.93 -10.21
C PHE A 61 -2.62 -3.18 -9.86
N THR A 62 -2.14 -2.48 -8.84
CA THR A 62 -0.83 -2.70 -8.22
C THR A 62 -1.01 -2.91 -6.72
N ALA A 63 -0.13 -3.70 -6.10
CA ALA A 63 -0.19 -3.92 -4.66
C ALA A 63 1.21 -3.89 -4.06
N VAL A 64 1.34 -3.25 -2.89
CA VAL A 64 2.61 -3.10 -2.16
C VAL A 64 2.40 -3.49 -0.71
N SER A 65 3.23 -4.41 -0.20
CA SER A 65 3.31 -4.73 1.22
C SER A 65 4.18 -3.71 1.95
N ALA A 66 3.71 -3.21 3.09
CA ALA A 66 4.50 -2.33 3.96
C ALA A 66 5.67 -3.06 4.64
N ALA A 67 5.63 -4.40 4.74
CA ALA A 67 6.67 -5.23 5.34
C ALA A 67 6.76 -6.57 4.60
N THR A 68 7.62 -6.62 3.57
CA THR A 68 7.79 -7.79 2.70
C THR A 68 8.46 -8.98 3.38
N ASP A 69 9.16 -8.73 4.48
CA ASP A 69 9.72 -9.76 5.36
C ASP A 69 8.65 -10.49 6.18
N LEU A 70 7.47 -9.88 6.37
CA LEU A 70 6.31 -10.49 7.03
C LEU A 70 5.35 -11.13 6.02
N ALA A 71 4.98 -10.39 4.97
CA ALA A 71 4.11 -10.91 3.91
C ALA A 71 4.45 -10.31 2.54
N THR A 72 4.42 -11.15 1.51
CA THR A 72 4.62 -10.74 0.10
C THR A 72 3.30 -10.76 -0.66
N VAL A 73 3.27 -10.06 -1.80
CA VAL A 73 2.06 -9.89 -2.61
C VAL A 73 2.37 -10.08 -4.08
N ALA A 74 1.45 -10.73 -4.78
CA ALA A 74 1.40 -10.82 -6.24
C ALA A 74 0.01 -10.37 -6.73
N VAL A 75 -0.03 -9.77 -7.91
CA VAL A 75 -1.27 -9.28 -8.53
C VAL A 75 -1.46 -9.99 -9.86
N ASP A 76 -2.63 -10.59 -10.04
CA ASP A 76 -3.10 -11.13 -11.31
C ASP A 76 -4.50 -10.58 -11.60
N ASN A 77 -4.62 -9.72 -12.60
CA ASN A 77 -5.84 -8.97 -12.89
C ASN A 77 -6.36 -8.25 -11.62
N ASN A 78 -7.54 -8.62 -11.12
CA ASN A 78 -8.13 -8.08 -9.89
C ASN A 78 -7.97 -9.00 -8.67
N LYS A 79 -7.12 -10.03 -8.76
CA LYS A 79 -6.83 -10.96 -7.66
C LYS A 79 -5.47 -10.60 -7.05
N ILE A 80 -5.47 -10.42 -5.74
CA ILE A 80 -4.31 -10.10 -4.93
C ILE A 80 -3.95 -11.35 -4.12
N THR A 81 -2.87 -12.02 -4.49
CA THR A 81 -2.37 -13.19 -3.76
C THR A 81 -1.36 -12.76 -2.73
N ILE A 82 -1.62 -13.10 -1.47
CA ILE A 82 -0.83 -12.72 -0.30
C ILE A 82 -0.17 -13.98 0.24
N LYS A 83 1.15 -13.97 0.43
CA LYS A 83 1.90 -15.08 1.02
C LYS A 83 2.46 -14.69 2.39
N GLY A 84 2.22 -15.53 3.39
CA GLY A 84 2.86 -15.41 4.70
C GLY A 84 4.34 -15.77 4.63
N VAL A 85 5.20 -14.91 5.19
CA VAL A 85 6.66 -15.11 5.25
C VAL A 85 7.12 -15.27 6.69
N LYS A 86 6.65 -14.40 7.60
CA LYS A 86 7.00 -14.42 9.01
C LYS A 86 5.86 -13.90 9.87
N VAL A 87 5.68 -14.50 11.05
CA VAL A 87 4.67 -14.11 12.03
C VAL A 87 4.74 -12.61 12.33
N GLY A 88 3.59 -11.95 12.32
CA GLY A 88 3.48 -10.52 12.56
C GLY A 88 2.24 -9.94 11.88
N THR A 89 2.12 -8.61 11.90
CA THR A 89 1.06 -7.88 11.21
C THR A 89 1.65 -6.90 10.22
N THR A 90 1.00 -6.75 9.08
CA THR A 90 1.39 -5.77 8.05
C THR A 90 0.15 -5.28 7.30
N THR A 91 0.33 -4.28 6.44
CA THR A 91 -0.71 -3.75 5.58
C THR A 91 -0.25 -3.84 4.14
N ILE A 92 -1.14 -4.30 3.27
CA ILE A 92 -0.98 -4.23 1.83
C ILE A 92 -1.82 -3.07 1.31
N THR A 93 -1.19 -2.17 0.56
CA THR A 93 -1.88 -1.08 -0.14
C THR A 93 -2.07 -1.48 -1.60
N VAL A 94 -3.30 -1.45 -2.07
CA VAL A 94 -3.68 -1.68 -3.47
C VAL A 94 -4.03 -0.35 -4.11
N THR A 95 -3.54 -0.13 -5.34
CA THR A 95 -3.80 1.07 -6.13
C THR A 95 -4.26 0.69 -7.54
N ASP A 96 -5.31 1.34 -8.01
CA ASP A 96 -5.85 1.16 -9.36
C ASP A 96 -5.26 2.16 -10.37
N LYS A 97 -5.65 2.07 -11.65
CA LYS A 97 -5.20 2.96 -12.72
C LYS A 97 -5.50 4.44 -12.45
N ASP A 98 -6.61 4.71 -11.77
CA ASP A 98 -7.13 6.05 -11.48
C ASP A 98 -6.61 6.60 -10.14
N LYS A 99 -5.59 5.93 -9.56
CA LYS A 99 -4.92 6.27 -8.30
C LYS A 99 -5.83 6.17 -7.08
N ASN A 100 -6.95 5.47 -7.21
CA ASN A 100 -7.77 5.11 -6.06
C ASN A 100 -7.02 4.08 -5.23
N THR A 101 -7.12 4.17 -3.91
CA THR A 101 -6.40 3.26 -3.01
C THR A 101 -7.34 2.48 -2.09
N GLY A 102 -6.88 1.31 -1.66
CA GLY A 102 -7.49 0.54 -0.58
C GLY A 102 -6.44 -0.24 0.18
N LYS A 103 -6.74 -0.59 1.43
CA LYS A 103 -5.82 -1.28 2.33
C LYS A 103 -6.39 -2.64 2.75
N ILE A 104 -5.51 -3.64 2.76
CA ILE A 104 -5.79 -4.98 3.28
C ILE A 104 -4.89 -5.18 4.50
N ASN A 105 -5.48 -5.43 5.66
CA ASN A 105 -4.75 -5.78 6.87
C ASN A 105 -4.38 -7.26 6.83
N VAL A 106 -3.13 -7.60 7.11
CA VAL A 106 -2.63 -8.96 7.08
C VAL A 106 -2.09 -9.33 8.46
N LYS A 107 -2.56 -10.44 9.01
CA LYS A 107 -1.99 -11.10 10.18
C LYS A 107 -1.39 -12.41 9.74
N VAL A 108 -0.08 -12.52 9.90
CA VAL A 108 0.65 -13.76 9.64
C VAL A 108 0.76 -14.52 10.96
N ILE A 109 0.22 -15.73 11.00
CA ILE A 109 0.28 -16.63 12.15
C ILE A 109 1.33 -17.71 11.93
N ALA A 110 1.73 -18.39 13.00
CA ALA A 110 2.63 -19.53 12.88
C ALA A 110 2.02 -20.58 11.94
N ALA A 111 2.87 -21.23 11.14
CA ALA A 111 2.43 -22.43 10.44
C ALA A 111 2.05 -23.47 11.50
N GLU A 112 0.90 -24.12 11.31
CA GLU A 112 0.62 -25.32 12.07
C GLU A 112 1.58 -26.39 11.52
N GLU A 113 2.62 -26.71 12.29
CA GLU A 113 3.49 -27.82 11.97
C GLU A 113 2.68 -29.11 12.19
N GLU A 114 2.24 -29.75 11.11
CA GLU A 114 1.93 -31.17 11.17
C GLU A 114 3.26 -31.90 11.44
N GLU A 115 3.49 -32.25 12.70
CA GLU A 115 4.52 -33.22 13.08
C GLU A 115 4.17 -34.53 12.38
N GLU A 116 4.88 -34.85 11.29
CA GLU A 116 4.85 -36.20 10.70
C GLU A 116 5.33 -37.18 11.78
N ALA A 117 4.39 -37.94 12.34
CA ALA A 117 4.60 -39.00 13.32
C ALA A 117 5.14 -40.29 12.70
#